data_AF-A0A8J3D085-F1
#
_entry.id   AF-A0A8J3D085-F1
#
_cell.length_a   1.000
_cell.length_b   1.000
_cell.length_c   1.000
_cell.angle_alpha   90.00
_cell.angle_beta   90.00
_cell.angle_gamma   90.00
#
_symmetry.space_group_name_H-M   'P 1'
#
loop_
_entity.id
_entity.type
_entity.pdbx_description
1 polymer ?
#
loop_
_entity_poly.entity_id
_entity_poly.type
_entity_poly.pdbx_seq_one_letter_code
_entity_poly.pdbx_strand_id
1 'polypeptide(L)'
;MSKQIKKQITEAKKKLKVAGQKVDHITKVVEGFNFLVEKKAVVIDGHTVYLYKDLWGSDPKTPDAWMANAYIYLRVKKLCAEGDRIYFKDIETDERIGVYMS
;
A
#
# COMPACT_ATOMS: atom_id res chain seq x y z
N MET A 1 11.99 -28.58 30.39
CA MET A 1 12.14 -27.69 29.20
C MET A 1 13.03 -26.51 29.58
N SER A 2 14.17 -26.31 28.91
CA SER A 2 15.17 -25.29 29.30
C SER A 2 14.65 -23.85 29.12
N LYS A 3 15.14 -22.90 29.93
CA LYS A 3 14.80 -21.46 29.82
C LYS A 3 15.05 -20.93 28.40
N GLN A 4 16.07 -21.45 27.71
CA GLN A 4 16.46 -21.04 26.36
C GLN A 4 15.42 -21.46 25.31
N ILE A 5 14.87 -22.67 25.41
CA ILE A 5 13.79 -23.14 24.53
C ILE A 5 12.52 -22.29 24.70
N LYS A 6 12.16 -21.93 25.94
CA LYS A 6 10.99 -21.06 26.22
C LYS A 6 11.12 -19.65 25.61
N LYS A 7 12.33 -19.08 25.63
CA LYS A 7 12.61 -17.77 25.02
C LYS A 7 12.46 -17.82 23.49
N GLN A 8 13.04 -18.84 22.85
CA GLN A 8 12.96 -19.03 21.39
C GLN A 8 11.50 -19.22 20.93
N ILE A 9 10.70 -20.01 21.65
CA ILE A 9 9.28 -20.21 21.33
C ILE A 9 8.49 -18.88 21.41
N THR A 10 8.78 -18.05 22.41
CA THR A 10 8.11 -16.75 22.58
C THR A 10 8.45 -15.78 21.44
N GLU A 11 9.72 -15.70 21.06
CA GLU A 11 10.17 -14.88 19.94
C GLU A 11 9.58 -15.35 18.60
N ALA A 12 9.52 -16.67 18.38
CA ALA A 12 8.88 -17.26 17.20
C ALA A 12 7.39 -16.91 17.12
N LYS A 13 6.65 -17.04 18.23
CA LYS A 13 5.22 -16.64 18.31
C LYS A 13 5.02 -15.15 18.01
N LYS A 14 5.91 -14.28 18.51
CA LYS A 14 5.86 -12.84 18.21
C LYS A 14 6.09 -12.55 16.72
N LYS A 15 7.08 -13.20 16.10
CA LYS A 15 7.35 -13.08 14.65
C LYS A 15 6.17 -13.54 13.81
N LEU A 16 5.55 -14.68 14.17
CA LEU A 16 4.35 -15.19 13.49
C LEU A 16 3.18 -14.23 13.60
N LYS A 17 2.94 -13.65 14.79
CA LYS A 17 1.89 -12.63 14.98
C LYS A 17 2.12 -11.41 14.09
N VAL A 18 3.34 -10.89 14.04
CA VAL A 18 3.68 -9.75 13.18
C VAL A 18 3.51 -10.09 11.71
N ALA A 19 3.92 -11.28 11.28
CA ALA A 19 3.74 -11.75 9.91
C ALA A 19 2.24 -11.84 9.55
N GLY A 20 1.41 -12.43 10.42
CA GLY A 20 -0.04 -12.48 10.24
C GLY A 20 -0.67 -11.10 10.10
N GLN A 21 -0.31 -10.16 10.99
CA GLN A 21 -0.77 -8.78 10.92
C GLN A 21 -0.39 -8.07 9.60
N LYS A 22 0.81 -8.35 9.07
CA LYS A 22 1.24 -7.82 7.77
C LYS A 22 0.40 -8.38 6.62
N VAL A 23 0.13 -9.68 6.63
CA VAL A 23 -0.73 -10.33 5.63
C VAL A 23 -2.13 -9.73 5.67
N ASP A 24 -2.74 -9.61 6.85
CA ASP A 24 -4.07 -9.02 7.02
C ASP A 24 -4.13 -7.58 6.49
N HIS A 25 -3.09 -6.78 6.76
CA HIS A 25 -3.01 -5.42 6.24
C HIS A 25 -2.92 -5.39 4.71
N ILE A 26 -2.05 -6.20 4.11
CA ILE A 26 -1.92 -6.29 2.65
C ILE A 26 -3.24 -6.73 2.01
N THR A 27 -3.93 -7.72 2.57
CA THR A 27 -5.24 -8.18 2.09
C THR A 27 -6.24 -7.02 2.08
N LYS A 28 -6.36 -6.27 3.18
CA LYS A 28 -7.26 -5.11 3.27
C LYS A 28 -6.91 -4.02 2.26
N VAL A 29 -5.62 -3.74 2.07
CA VAL A 29 -5.15 -2.79 1.05
C VAL A 29 -5.59 -3.24 -0.34
N VAL A 30 -5.38 -4.52 -0.67
CA VAL A 30 -5.74 -5.07 -1.96
C VAL A 30 -7.24 -5.04 -2.22
N GLU A 31 -8.05 -5.41 -1.23
CA GLU A 31 -9.51 -5.35 -1.29
C GLU A 31 -10.00 -3.91 -1.48
N GLY A 32 -9.46 -2.96 -0.71
CA GLY A 32 -9.81 -1.54 -0.82
C GLY A 32 -9.49 -0.96 -2.19
N PHE A 33 -8.29 -1.23 -2.72
CA PHE A 33 -7.91 -0.77 -4.05
C PHE A 33 -8.73 -1.44 -5.16
N ASN A 34 -9.03 -2.74 -5.07
CA ASN A 34 -9.91 -3.39 -6.04
C ASN A 34 -11.29 -2.71 -6.07
N PHE A 35 -11.87 -2.40 -4.91
CA PHE A 35 -13.15 -1.67 -4.83
C PHE A 35 -13.05 -0.29 -5.48
N LEU A 36 -12.01 0.49 -5.17
CA LEU A 36 -11.84 1.84 -5.72
C LEU A 36 -11.63 1.84 -7.24
N VAL A 37 -10.86 0.87 -7.74
CA VAL A 37 -10.64 0.68 -9.18
C VAL A 37 -11.93 0.25 -9.88
N GLU A 38 -12.68 -0.68 -9.30
CA GLU A 38 -13.97 -1.11 -9.83
C GLU A 38 -14.97 0.06 -9.92
N LYS A 39 -14.98 0.94 -8.91
CA LYS A 39 -15.81 2.14 -8.89
C LYS A 39 -15.24 3.31 -9.69
N LYS A 40 -14.09 3.14 -10.35
CA LYS A 40 -13.36 4.20 -11.09
C LYS A 40 -13.02 5.43 -10.24
N ALA A 41 -12.96 5.27 -8.91
CA ALA A 41 -12.45 6.28 -8.00
C ALA A 41 -10.91 6.34 -8.02
N VAL A 42 -10.28 5.23 -8.44
CA VAL A 42 -8.87 5.14 -8.77
C VAL A 42 -8.73 4.56 -10.18
N VAL A 43 -7.87 5.15 -11.00
CA VAL A 43 -7.49 4.62 -12.32
C VAL A 43 -5.99 4.41 -12.34
N ILE A 44 -5.53 3.30 -12.91
CA ILE A 44 -4.11 2.96 -12.97
C ILE A 44 -3.74 2.85 -14.45
N ASP A 45 -2.75 3.62 -14.87
CA ASP A 45 -2.18 3.59 -16.21
C ASP A 45 -0.65 3.56 -16.12
N GLY A 46 -0.07 2.40 -16.42
CA GLY A 46 1.35 2.13 -16.22
C GLY A 46 1.81 2.44 -14.79
N HIS A 47 2.74 3.39 -14.67
CA HIS A 47 3.28 3.87 -13.39
C HIS A 47 2.52 5.07 -12.80
N THR A 48 1.34 5.40 -13.33
CA THR A 48 0.54 6.52 -12.86
C THR A 48 -0.74 6.04 -12.19
N VAL A 49 -0.96 6.51 -10.97
CA VAL A 49 -2.19 6.32 -10.20
C VAL A 49 -2.96 7.63 -10.22
N TYR A 50 -4.17 7.55 -10.75
CA TYR A 50 -5.12 8.64 -10.85
C TYR A 50 -6.15 8.51 -9.74
N LEU A 51 -6.39 9.58 -8.99
CA LEU A 51 -7.43 9.63 -7.95
C LEU A 51 -7.92 11.06 -7.74
N TYR A 52 -9.10 11.22 -7.15
CA TYR A 52 -9.61 12.55 -6.78
C TYR A 52 -8.76 13.21 -5.69
N LYS A 53 -8.48 14.50 -5.84
CA LYS A 53 -7.75 15.30 -4.84
C LYS A 53 -8.36 15.25 -3.44
N ASP A 54 -9.68 15.11 -3.33
CA ASP A 54 -10.37 14.95 -2.04
C ASP A 54 -9.97 13.67 -1.29
N LEU A 55 -9.65 12.60 -2.01
CA LEU A 55 -9.15 11.36 -1.42
C LEU A 55 -7.69 11.49 -0.98
N TRP A 56 -6.90 12.30 -1.68
CA TRP A 56 -5.50 12.59 -1.33
C TRP A 56 -5.38 13.26 0.04
N GLY A 57 -6.35 14.13 0.36
CA GLY A 57 -6.40 14.86 1.62
C GLY A 57 -5.38 15.99 1.72
N SER A 58 -5.51 16.80 2.77
CA SER A 58 -4.63 17.94 3.06
C SER A 58 -3.64 17.69 4.21
N ASP A 59 -3.86 16.65 5.03
CA ASP A 59 -2.92 16.21 6.06
C ASP A 59 -1.77 15.44 5.39
N PRO A 60 -0.49 15.83 5.57
CA PRO A 60 0.66 15.15 4.96
C PRO A 60 0.75 13.65 5.19
N LYS A 61 0.20 13.12 6.29
CA LYS A 61 0.20 11.68 6.59
C LYS A 61 -0.74 10.88 5.69
N THR A 62 -1.77 11.52 5.16
CA THR A 62 -2.77 10.87 4.29
C THR A 62 -2.16 10.52 2.93
N PRO A 63 -1.48 11.44 2.22
CA PRO A 63 -0.69 11.13 1.02
C PRO A 63 0.33 10.02 1.23
N ASP A 64 1.10 10.04 2.32
CA ASP A 64 2.13 9.02 2.58
C ASP A 64 1.53 7.60 2.69
N ALA A 65 0.43 7.49 3.44
CA ALA A 65 -0.28 6.22 3.58
C ALA A 65 -0.88 5.75 2.25
N TRP A 66 -1.45 6.66 1.46
CA TRP A 66 -1.96 6.36 0.11
C TRP A 66 -0.87 5.84 -0.81
N MET A 67 0.26 6.55 -0.86
CA MET A 67 1.38 6.20 -1.73
C MET A 67 1.95 4.82 -1.38
N ALA A 68 2.16 4.54 -0.10
CA ALA A 68 2.64 3.25 0.36
C ALA A 68 1.63 2.11 0.04
N ASN A 69 0.34 2.34 0.28
CA ASN A 69 -0.69 1.34 0.00
C ASN A 69 -0.87 1.08 -1.51
N ALA A 70 -0.81 2.14 -2.33
CA ALA A 70 -0.82 2.01 -3.79
C ALA A 70 0.39 1.21 -4.29
N TYR A 71 1.59 1.48 -3.75
CA TYR A 71 2.78 0.70 -4.08
C TYR A 71 2.61 -0.78 -3.74
N ILE A 72 2.09 -1.11 -2.55
CA ILE A 72 1.78 -2.50 -2.16
C ILE A 72 0.83 -3.13 -3.17
N TYR A 73 -0.27 -2.44 -3.51
CA TYR A 73 -1.24 -2.93 -4.47
C TYR A 73 -0.62 -3.23 -5.84
N LEU A 74 0.15 -2.28 -6.38
CA LEU A 74 0.81 -2.42 -7.68
C LEU A 74 1.82 -3.56 -7.69
N ARG A 75 2.63 -3.71 -6.63
CA ARG A 75 3.57 -4.85 -6.46
C ARG A 75 2.84 -6.19 -6.43
N VAL A 76 1.74 -6.29 -5.68
CA VAL A 76 0.94 -7.53 -5.58
C VAL A 76 0.29 -7.89 -6.91
N LYS A 77 -0.18 -6.89 -7.66
CA LYS A 77 -0.75 -7.06 -9.00
C LYS A 77 0.32 -7.23 -10.09
N LYS A 78 1.61 -7.17 -9.75
CA LYS A 78 2.76 -7.23 -10.67
C LYS A 78 2.72 -6.14 -11.75
N LEU A 79 2.23 -4.97 -11.37
CA LEU A 79 2.12 -3.78 -12.24
C LEU A 79 3.34 -2.85 -12.13
N CYS A 80 4.18 -3.04 -11.10
CA CYS A 80 5.47 -2.36 -10.97
C CYS A 80 6.52 -3.29 -10.35
N ALA A 81 7.79 -2.95 -10.58
CA ALA A 81 8.96 -3.54 -9.95
C ALA A 81 9.37 -2.78 -8.68
N GLU A 82 10.34 -3.36 -7.97
CA GLU A 82 10.95 -2.70 -6.81
C GLU A 82 11.80 -1.50 -7.26
N GLY A 83 11.73 -0.39 -6.53
CA GLY A 83 12.43 0.85 -6.89
C GLY A 83 11.77 1.66 -8.01
N ASP A 84 10.70 1.15 -8.63
CA ASP A 84 9.95 1.92 -9.62
C ASP A 84 9.34 3.17 -8.99
N ARG A 85 9.33 4.24 -9.80
CA ARG A 85 8.70 5.50 -9.45
C ARG A 85 7.23 5.46 -9.83
N ILE A 86 6.35 5.69 -8.87
CA ILE A 86 4.90 5.80 -9.08
C ILE A 86 4.50 7.26 -9.01
N TYR A 87 3.78 7.72 -10.02
CA TYR A 87 3.24 9.07 -10.09
C TYR A 87 1.79 9.08 -9.63
N PHE A 88 1.41 10.12 -8.90
CA PHE A 88 0.03 10.33 -8.48
C PHE A 88 -0.49 11.59 -9.14
N LYS A 89 -1.64 11.46 -9.80
CA LYS A 89 -2.31 12.55 -10.51
C LYS A 89 -3.76 12.68 -10.08
N ASP A 90 -4.24 13.92 -10.11
CA ASP A 90 -5.66 14.19 -9.94
C ASP A 90 -6.44 13.73 -11.19
N ILE A 91 -7.56 13.04 -10.99
CA ILE A 91 -8.40 12.52 -12.08
C ILE A 91 -9.00 13.65 -12.93
N GLU A 92 -9.37 14.77 -12.31
CA GLU A 92 -10.12 15.83 -12.98
C GLU A 92 -9.21 16.76 -13.78
N THR A 93 -8.03 17.04 -13.25
CA THR A 93 -7.12 18.05 -13.80
C THR A 93 -5.87 17.48 -14.46
N ASP A 94 -5.59 16.18 -14.32
CA ASP A 94 -4.32 15.52 -14.70
C ASP A 94 -3.07 16.14 -14.00
N GLU A 95 -3.26 17.02 -13.02
CA GLU A 95 -2.17 17.62 -12.26
C GLU A 95 -1.46 16.57 -11.41
N ARG A 96 -0.12 16.58 -11.42
CA ARG A 96 0.67 15.72 -10.55
C ARG A 96 0.58 16.20 -9.10
N ILE A 97 -0.02 15.37 -8.26
CA ILE A 97 -0.21 15.63 -6.83
C ILE A 97 0.79 14.88 -5.94
N GLY A 98 1.50 13.88 -6.47
CA GLY A 98 2.48 13.12 -5.70
C GLY A 98 3.43 12.28 -6.54
N VAL A 99 4.48 11.79 -5.88
CA VAL A 99 5.42 10.82 -6.43
C VAL A 99 5.94 9.94 -5.30
N TYR A 100 5.95 8.63 -5.53
CA TYR A 100 6.46 7.65 -4.59
C TYR A 100 7.61 6.88 -5.21
N MET A 101 8.63 6.60 -4.41
CA MET A 101 9.78 5.79 -4.76
C MET A 101 10.16 4.99 -3.51
N SER A 102 10.11 3.66 -3.62
CA SER A 102 10.47 2.75 -2.52
C SER A 102 11.97 2.56 -2.40
#